data_AF-A0A067M0W8-F1
#
_entry.id   AF-A0A067M0W8-F1
#
_cell.length_a   1.000
_cell.length_b   1.000
_cell.length_c   1.000
_cell.angle_alpha   90.00
_cell.angle_beta   90.00
_cell.angle_gamma   90.00
#
_symmetry.space_group_name_H-M   'P 1'
#
loop_
_entity.id
_entity.type
_entity.pdbx_description
1 polymer ?
#
loop_
_entity_poly.entity_id
_entity_poly.type
_entity_poly.pdbx_seq_one_letter_code
_entity_poly.pdbx_strand_id
1 'polypeptide(L)'
;MSTMRQQIDQLMTENEALHNEVGSLNAQLHASNAHATVCANINEALREDLHELKASKKRPKSDGGILKKVGFLTAPAMAEQQASRRKREAEEKLAKEVKEREDRAFERAEKRRRTLLSADMAHVFEGTLASYKTWAKDQLEDLAASLDLEYKGMRKDHLWNYVSNHFKEHPELQSSPRYTRLFDKTRTRKSKTSQLPIASSPPQAPPSSGPPSPTADAE
;
A
#
# COMPACT_ATOMS: atom_id res chain seq x y z
N MET A 1 40.72 -60.44 -14.18
CA MET A 1 39.51 -59.97 -14.89
C MET A 1 38.21 -60.35 -14.17
N SER A 2 38.08 -61.58 -13.62
CA SER A 2 36.87 -62.00 -12.87
C SER A 2 36.64 -61.22 -11.57
N THR A 3 37.70 -60.88 -10.83
CA THR A 3 37.63 -60.21 -9.53
C THR A 3 37.14 -58.76 -9.62
N MET A 4 37.57 -58.02 -10.65
CA MET A 4 37.11 -56.64 -10.88
C MET A 4 35.64 -56.56 -11.24
N ARG A 5 35.12 -57.51 -12.03
CA ARG A 5 33.69 -57.56 -12.38
C ARG A 5 32.83 -57.78 -11.13
N GLN A 6 33.23 -58.75 -10.29
CA GLN A 6 32.54 -59.02 -9.03
C GLN A 6 32.53 -57.80 -8.09
N GLN A 7 33.63 -57.04 -8.04
CA GLN A 7 33.71 -55.83 -7.23
C GLN A 7 32.81 -54.70 -7.76
N ILE A 8 32.72 -54.55 -9.09
CA ILE A 8 31.79 -53.59 -9.71
C ILE A 8 30.34 -53.96 -9.38
N ASP A 9 29.97 -55.24 -9.52
CA ASP A 9 28.61 -55.70 -9.23
C ASP A 9 28.23 -55.49 -7.75
N GLN A 10 29.18 -55.73 -6.84
CA GLN A 10 29.02 -55.43 -5.41
C GLN A 10 28.78 -53.94 -5.17
N LEU A 11 29.61 -53.07 -5.75
CA LEU A 11 29.46 -51.62 -5.60
C LEU A 11 28.15 -51.09 -6.20
N MET A 12 27.67 -51.67 -7.31
CA MET A 12 26.37 -51.28 -7.87
C MET A 12 25.23 -51.67 -6.93
N THR A 13 25.28 -52.88 -6.38
CA THR A 13 24.26 -53.38 -5.43
C THR A 13 24.24 -52.52 -4.15
N GLU A 14 25.43 -52.18 -3.64
CA GLU A 14 25.55 -51.31 -2.47
C GLU A 14 25.04 -49.89 -2.74
N ASN A 15 25.36 -49.30 -3.90
CA ASN A 15 24.84 -47.99 -4.28
C ASN A 15 23.31 -47.99 -4.42
N GLU A 16 22.74 -49.05 -5.00
CA GLU A 16 21.29 -49.19 -5.11
C GLU A 16 20.64 -49.29 -3.73
N ALA A 17 21.21 -50.09 -2.81
CA ALA A 17 20.73 -50.18 -1.43
C ALA A 17 20.79 -48.82 -0.70
N LEU A 18 21.91 -48.10 -0.83
CA LEU A 18 22.07 -46.76 -0.24
C LEU A 18 21.08 -45.75 -0.81
N HIS A 19 20.83 -45.77 -2.13
CA HIS A 19 19.84 -44.89 -2.74
C HIS A 19 18.42 -45.16 -2.24
N ASN A 20 18.06 -46.44 -2.08
CA ASN A 20 16.77 -46.83 -1.53
C ASN A 20 16.63 -46.40 -0.06
N GLU A 21 17.68 -46.55 0.75
CA GLU A 21 17.69 -46.12 2.15
C GLU A 21 17.56 -44.59 2.27
N VAL A 22 18.34 -43.83 1.50
CA VAL A 22 18.25 -42.36 1.45
C VAL A 22 16.85 -41.91 1.01
N GLY A 23 16.25 -42.59 0.04
CA GLY A 23 14.88 -42.34 -0.40
C GLY A 23 13.86 -42.53 0.73
N SER A 24 13.97 -43.65 1.46
CA SER A 24 13.10 -43.96 2.60
C SER A 24 13.24 -42.94 3.74
N LEU A 25 14.48 -42.60 4.11
CA LEU A 25 14.75 -41.62 5.17
C LEU A 25 14.24 -40.23 4.79
N ASN A 26 14.40 -39.81 3.54
CA ASN A 26 13.85 -38.54 3.06
C ASN A 26 12.32 -38.53 3.12
N ALA A 27 11.66 -39.61 2.70
CA ALA A 27 10.20 -39.72 2.82
C ALA A 27 9.74 -39.64 4.28
N GLN A 28 10.44 -40.30 5.20
CA GLN A 28 10.16 -40.23 6.64
C GLN A 28 10.37 -38.82 7.21
N LEU A 29 11.44 -38.14 6.80
CA LEU A 29 11.72 -36.76 7.19
C LEU A 29 10.62 -35.81 6.72
N HIS A 30 10.19 -35.94 5.46
CA HIS A 30 9.09 -35.14 4.92
C HIS A 30 7.77 -35.38 5.67
N ALA A 31 7.45 -36.64 5.97
CA ALA A 31 6.27 -36.99 6.75
C ALA A 31 6.33 -36.41 8.18
N SER A 32 7.49 -36.51 8.85
CA SER A 32 7.71 -35.96 10.18
C SER A 32 7.57 -34.42 10.20
N ASN A 33 8.17 -33.74 9.21
CA ASN A 33 8.07 -32.29 9.07
C ASN A 33 6.62 -31.84 8.85
N ALA A 34 5.87 -32.55 8.00
CA ALA A 34 4.45 -32.26 7.80
C ALA A 34 3.64 -32.41 9.11
N HIS A 35 3.91 -33.46 9.89
CA HIS A 35 3.28 -33.66 11.19
C HIS A 35 3.62 -32.53 12.19
N ALA A 36 4.89 -32.11 12.24
CA ALA A 36 5.32 -31.01 13.09
C ALA A 36 4.60 -29.69 12.74
N THR A 37 4.45 -29.38 11.44
CA THR A 37 3.68 -28.21 10.98
C THR A 37 2.21 -28.29 11.41
N VAL A 38 1.57 -29.45 11.27
CA VAL A 38 0.17 -29.63 11.73
C VAL A 38 0.05 -29.40 13.23
N CYS A 39 0.95 -29.98 14.04
CA CYS A 39 0.95 -29.75 15.48
C CYS A 39 1.20 -28.29 15.86
N ALA A 40 2.09 -27.59 15.15
CA ALA A 40 2.35 -26.17 15.37
C ALA A 40 1.09 -25.32 15.15
N ASN A 41 0.38 -25.57 14.04
CA ASN A 41 -0.86 -24.86 13.71
C ASN A 41 -1.97 -25.12 14.76
N ILE A 42 -2.11 -26.36 15.22
CA ILE A 42 -3.07 -26.71 16.29
C ILE A 42 -2.73 -25.97 17.59
N ASN A 43 -1.45 -25.94 17.96
CA ASN A 43 -1.00 -25.22 19.15
C ASN A 43 -1.23 -23.71 19.06
N GLU A 44 -1.07 -23.12 17.88
CA GLU A 44 -1.39 -21.70 17.64
C GLU A 44 -2.88 -21.43 17.81
N ALA A 45 -3.74 -22.21 17.16
CA ALA A 45 -5.20 -22.09 17.29
C ALA A 45 -5.66 -22.22 18.76
N LEU A 46 -5.11 -23.18 19.53
CA LEU A 46 -5.43 -23.33 20.95
C LEU A 46 -4.98 -22.12 21.79
N ARG A 47 -3.87 -21.47 21.42
CA ARG A 47 -3.41 -20.25 22.10
C ARG A 47 -4.34 -19.07 21.83
N GLU A 48 -4.84 -18.95 20.60
CA GLU A 48 -5.84 -17.94 20.22
C GLU A 48 -7.14 -18.14 21.02
N ASP A 49 -7.69 -19.37 21.03
CA ASP A 49 -8.89 -19.73 21.81
C ASP A 49 -8.72 -19.38 23.30
N LEU A 50 -7.57 -19.67 23.88
CA LEU A 50 -7.25 -19.32 25.27
C LEU A 50 -7.18 -17.81 25.49
N HIS A 51 -6.68 -17.06 24.52
CA HIS A 51 -6.61 -15.60 24.60
C HIS A 51 -8.01 -14.99 24.55
N GLU A 52 -8.88 -15.45 23.64
CA GLU A 52 -10.28 -15.03 23.56
C GLU A 52 -11.06 -15.34 24.85
N LEU A 53 -10.85 -16.53 25.43
CA LEU A 53 -11.48 -16.91 26.70
C LEU A 53 -11.00 -16.04 27.87
N LYS A 54 -9.74 -15.60 27.87
CA LYS A 54 -9.21 -14.67 28.87
C LYS A 54 -9.72 -13.25 28.66
N ALA A 55 -9.87 -12.81 27.42
CA ALA A 55 -10.41 -11.49 27.08
C ALA A 55 -11.90 -11.37 27.49
N SER A 56 -12.70 -12.41 27.27
CA SER A 56 -14.13 -12.43 27.63
C SER A 56 -14.39 -12.46 29.14
N LYS A 57 -13.42 -12.91 29.96
CA LYS A 57 -13.50 -12.90 31.45
C LYS A 57 -13.32 -11.52 32.10
N LYS A 58 -12.98 -10.47 31.36
CA LYS A 58 -12.83 -9.09 31.89
C LYS A 58 -14.15 -8.29 31.96
N ARG A 59 -15.30 -8.88 31.60
CA ARG A 59 -16.60 -8.24 31.84
C ARG A 59 -16.99 -8.41 33.32
N PRO A 60 -17.44 -7.35 34.01
CA PRO A 60 -17.83 -7.45 35.41
C PRO A 60 -18.97 -8.46 35.57
N LYS A 61 -18.80 -9.38 36.53
CA LYS A 61 -19.83 -10.32 36.97
C LYS A 61 -20.99 -9.52 37.56
N SER A 62 -22.03 -9.26 36.77
CA SER A 62 -23.36 -9.08 37.34
C SER A 62 -23.86 -10.48 37.73
N ASP A 63 -24.14 -10.66 39.01
CA ASP A 63 -24.77 -11.85 39.57
C ASP A 63 -25.97 -12.28 38.71
N GLY A 64 -25.95 -13.55 38.34
CA GLY A 64 -26.92 -14.13 37.42
C GLY A 64 -26.35 -15.42 36.87
N GLY A 65 -26.28 -16.44 37.74
CA GLY A 65 -25.98 -17.80 37.35
C GLY A 65 -27.02 -18.29 36.35
N ILE A 66 -26.78 -18.03 35.07
CA ILE A 66 -27.48 -18.69 33.97
C ILE A 66 -26.91 -20.09 33.95
N LEU A 67 -27.67 -21.03 34.52
CA LEU A 67 -27.56 -22.46 34.22
C LEU A 67 -27.49 -22.59 32.70
N LYS A 68 -26.28 -22.76 32.17
CA LYS A 68 -26.08 -23.19 30.79
C LYS A 68 -26.67 -24.58 30.73
N LYS A 69 -27.90 -24.70 30.25
CA LYS A 69 -28.42 -25.95 29.71
C LYS A 69 -27.39 -26.40 28.67
N VAL A 70 -26.57 -27.36 29.04
CA VAL A 70 -25.75 -28.12 28.11
C VAL A 70 -26.75 -29.00 27.37
N GLY A 71 -27.43 -28.41 26.39
CA GLY A 71 -28.16 -29.17 25.41
C GLY A 71 -27.11 -30.04 24.72
N PHE A 72 -27.21 -31.35 24.91
CA PHE A 72 -26.56 -32.30 24.02
C PHE A 72 -27.09 -32.00 22.62
N LEU A 73 -26.31 -31.23 21.86
CA LEU A 73 -26.61 -30.86 20.49
C LEU A 73 -26.50 -32.13 19.66
N THR A 74 -27.67 -32.63 19.24
CA THR A 74 -27.83 -33.72 18.29
C THR A 74 -27.06 -33.40 17.00
N ALA A 75 -26.47 -34.43 16.38
CA ALA A 75 -25.54 -34.37 15.25
C ALA A 75 -25.85 -33.37 14.08
N PRO A 76 -27.11 -33.06 13.71
CA PRO A 76 -27.39 -32.10 12.63
C PRO A 76 -27.01 -30.65 12.94
N ALA A 77 -27.16 -30.22 14.20
CA ALA A 77 -26.92 -28.84 14.60
C ALA A 77 -25.41 -28.48 14.60
N MET A 78 -24.55 -29.47 14.82
CA MET A 78 -23.09 -29.32 14.69
C MET A 78 -22.65 -29.19 13.22
N ALA A 79 -23.34 -29.88 12.30
CA ALA A 79 -23.05 -29.80 10.87
C ALA A 79 -23.35 -28.40 10.31
N GLU A 80 -24.46 -27.79 10.73
CA GLU A 80 -24.85 -26.43 10.31
C GLU A 80 -23.91 -25.36 10.90
N GLN A 81 -23.46 -25.54 12.15
CA GLN A 81 -22.46 -24.67 12.76
C GLN A 81 -21.08 -24.80 12.09
N GLN A 82 -20.65 -26.01 11.74
CA GLN A 82 -19.41 -26.24 10.99
C GLN A 82 -19.48 -25.68 9.57
N ALA A 83 -20.61 -25.85 8.88
CA ALA A 83 -20.83 -25.26 7.55
C ALA A 83 -20.75 -23.72 7.61
N SER A 84 -21.35 -23.12 8.64
CA SER A 84 -21.29 -21.67 8.86
C SER A 84 -19.87 -21.18 9.17
N ARG A 85 -19.10 -21.93 9.97
CA ARG A 85 -17.68 -21.62 10.23
C ARG A 85 -16.83 -21.74 8.97
N ARG A 86 -16.97 -22.82 8.21
CA ARG A 86 -16.26 -23.01 6.93
C ARG A 86 -16.57 -21.91 5.92
N LYS A 87 -17.84 -21.48 5.85
CA LYS A 87 -18.25 -20.37 4.97
C LYS A 87 -17.59 -19.06 5.38
N ARG A 88 -17.58 -18.73 6.68
CA ARG A 88 -16.93 -17.53 7.21
C ARG A 88 -15.41 -17.54 7.00
N GLU A 89 -14.76 -18.68 7.22
CA GLU A 89 -13.33 -18.85 6.97
C GLU A 89 -13.00 -18.73 5.47
N ALA A 90 -13.85 -19.26 4.58
CA ALA A 90 -13.68 -19.11 3.14
C ALA A 90 -13.83 -17.65 2.70
N GLU A 91 -14.84 -16.95 3.20
CA GLU A 91 -15.05 -15.52 2.93
C GLU A 91 -13.89 -14.66 3.46
N GLU A 92 -13.38 -14.96 4.65
CA GLU A 92 -12.24 -14.23 5.22
C GLU A 92 -10.93 -14.48 4.46
N LYS A 93 -10.68 -15.72 4.02
CA LYS A 93 -9.52 -16.03 3.16
C LYS A 93 -9.61 -15.29 1.84
N LEU A 94 -10.79 -15.25 1.22
CA LEU A 94 -11.00 -14.53 -0.03
C LEU A 94 -10.80 -13.02 0.16
N ALA A 95 -11.29 -12.44 1.27
CA ALA A 95 -11.08 -11.04 1.58
C ALA A 95 -9.61 -10.69 1.83
N LYS A 96 -8.86 -11.56 2.53
CA LYS A 96 -7.41 -11.39 2.74
C LYS A 96 -6.64 -11.47 1.42
N GLU A 97 -6.98 -12.43 0.56
CA GLU A 97 -6.33 -12.60 -0.74
C GLU A 97 -6.61 -11.42 -1.68
N VAL A 98 -7.85 -10.91 -1.71
CA VAL A 98 -8.21 -9.70 -2.47
C VAL A 98 -7.41 -8.50 -1.98
N LYS A 99 -7.38 -8.28 -0.65
CA LYS A 99 -6.65 -7.15 -0.07
C LYS A 99 -5.15 -7.24 -0.36
N GLU A 100 -4.56 -8.42 -0.22
CA GLU A 100 -3.15 -8.63 -0.55
C GLU A 100 -2.87 -8.40 -2.04
N ARG A 101 -3.79 -8.83 -2.91
CA ARG A 101 -3.67 -8.58 -4.36
C ARG A 101 -3.77 -7.10 -4.70
N GLU A 102 -4.65 -6.35 -4.02
CA GLU A 102 -4.78 -4.90 -4.16
C GLU A 102 -3.53 -4.16 -3.65
N ASP A 103 -3.03 -4.51 -2.47
CA ASP A 103 -1.82 -3.93 -1.89
C ASP A 103 -0.61 -4.17 -2.82
N ARG A 104 -0.45 -5.39 -3.34
CA ARG A 104 0.60 -5.73 -4.34
C ARG A 104 0.40 -5.01 -5.67
N ALA A 105 -0.84 -4.69 -6.06
CA ALA A 105 -1.11 -3.93 -7.28
C ALA A 105 -0.78 -2.45 -7.09
N PHE A 106 -1.12 -1.89 -5.93
CA PHE A 106 -0.78 -0.53 -5.54
C PHE A 106 0.73 -0.32 -5.48
N GLU A 107 1.47 -1.22 -4.83
CA GLU A 107 2.94 -1.15 -4.75
C GLU A 107 3.59 -1.20 -6.15
N ARG A 108 3.08 -2.04 -7.06
CA ARG A 108 3.57 -2.11 -8.44
C ARG A 108 3.29 -0.82 -9.22
N ALA A 109 2.10 -0.23 -9.05
CA ALA A 109 1.76 1.03 -9.69
C ALA A 109 2.62 2.19 -9.17
N GLU A 110 2.83 2.26 -7.86
CA GLU A 110 3.66 3.26 -7.19
C GLU A 110 5.11 3.17 -7.67
N LYS A 111 5.68 1.96 -7.72
CA LYS A 111 7.03 1.74 -8.24
C LYS A 111 7.15 2.18 -9.71
N ARG A 112 6.16 1.85 -10.55
CA ARG A 112 6.14 2.26 -11.96
C ARG A 112 6.07 3.78 -12.10
N ARG A 113 5.24 4.44 -11.29
CA ARG A 113 5.14 5.91 -11.24
C ARG A 113 6.50 6.53 -10.92
N ARG A 114 7.20 6.02 -9.91
CA ARG A 114 8.53 6.52 -9.49
C ARG A 114 9.61 6.30 -10.54
N THR A 115 9.63 5.15 -11.22
CA THR A 115 10.57 4.91 -12.32
C THR A 115 10.34 5.86 -13.49
N LEU A 116 9.08 6.16 -13.82
CA LEU A 116 8.76 7.12 -14.87
C LEU A 116 9.16 8.54 -14.47
N LEU A 117 8.94 8.91 -13.21
CA LEU A 117 9.39 10.20 -12.68
C LEU A 117 10.91 10.34 -12.75
N SER A 118 11.68 9.33 -12.34
CA SER A 118 13.14 9.38 -12.44
C SER A 118 13.61 9.64 -13.88
N ALA A 119 13.01 8.96 -14.87
CA ALA A 119 13.33 9.11 -16.28
C ALA A 119 12.79 10.41 -16.93
N ASP A 120 11.70 10.98 -16.39
CA ASP A 120 11.06 12.17 -16.95
C ASP A 120 11.79 13.45 -16.52
N MET A 121 12.66 13.93 -17.41
CA MET A 121 13.37 15.20 -17.26
C MET A 121 12.43 16.43 -17.34
N ALA A 122 11.23 16.29 -17.92
CA ALA A 122 10.27 17.37 -18.08
C ALA A 122 9.34 17.54 -16.87
N HIS A 123 9.34 16.59 -15.93
CA HIS A 123 8.51 16.70 -14.73
C HIS A 123 8.96 17.89 -13.87
N VAL A 124 8.07 18.84 -13.60
CA VAL A 124 8.33 19.98 -12.73
C VAL A 124 7.70 19.74 -11.37
N PHE A 125 8.52 19.72 -10.32
CA PHE A 125 8.03 19.60 -8.95
C PHE A 125 7.37 20.92 -8.51
N GLU A 126 6.14 20.84 -8.00
CA GLU A 126 5.40 22.01 -7.55
C GLU A 126 5.57 22.28 -6.04
N GLY A 127 5.36 23.53 -5.63
CA GLY A 127 5.48 23.95 -4.24
C GLY A 127 6.90 24.31 -3.82
N THR A 128 7.09 24.54 -2.52
CA THR A 128 8.39 24.96 -1.96
C THR A 128 9.02 23.81 -1.19
N LEU A 129 10.35 23.67 -1.18
CA LEU A 129 11.01 22.56 -0.45
C LEU A 129 10.60 22.48 1.05
N ALA A 130 10.23 23.62 1.64
CA ALA A 130 9.73 23.69 3.02
C ALA A 130 8.35 23.05 3.21
N SER A 131 7.44 23.13 2.23
CA SER A 131 6.09 22.53 2.36
C SER A 131 6.13 21.00 2.38
N TYR A 132 7.15 20.40 1.76
CA TYR A 132 7.38 18.94 1.78
C TYR A 132 7.74 18.45 3.19
N LYS A 133 8.41 19.28 3.99
CA LYS A 133 8.76 18.95 5.38
C LYS A 133 7.52 18.66 6.21
N THR A 134 6.44 19.42 6.02
CA THR A 134 5.26 19.33 6.87
C THR A 134 4.27 18.29 6.37
N TRP A 135 3.88 18.29 5.09
CA TRP A 135 2.63 17.59 4.70
C TRP A 135 2.78 16.51 3.61
N ALA A 136 3.95 16.35 2.98
CA ALA A 136 4.08 15.42 1.84
C ALA A 136 5.31 14.50 1.95
N LYS A 137 5.16 13.35 2.64
CA LYS A 137 6.22 12.32 2.68
C LYS A 137 6.40 11.67 1.30
N ASP A 138 5.31 11.36 0.62
CA ASP A 138 5.34 10.66 -0.66
C ASP A 138 6.02 11.49 -1.74
N GLN A 139 5.74 12.79 -1.81
CA GLN A 139 6.42 13.67 -2.76
C GLN A 139 7.91 13.86 -2.43
N LEU A 140 8.31 13.72 -1.15
CA LEU A 140 9.70 13.76 -0.74
C LEU A 140 10.44 12.46 -1.14
N GLU A 141 9.75 11.32 -1.08
CA GLU A 141 10.24 10.05 -1.63
C GLU A 141 10.38 10.11 -3.15
N ASP A 142 9.42 10.74 -3.85
CA ASP A 142 9.51 10.97 -5.30
C ASP A 142 10.67 11.88 -5.66
N LEU A 143 10.90 12.94 -4.88
CA LEU A 143 12.00 13.86 -5.05
C LEU A 143 13.34 13.13 -4.85
N ALA A 144 13.46 12.33 -3.80
CA ALA A 144 14.63 11.49 -3.56
C ALA A 144 14.86 10.46 -4.68
N ALA A 145 13.79 9.83 -5.18
CA ALA A 145 13.87 8.92 -6.32
C ALA A 145 14.32 9.62 -7.61
N SER A 146 13.90 10.88 -7.83
CA SER A 146 14.33 11.67 -8.98
C SER A 146 15.81 12.07 -8.94
N LEU A 147 16.36 12.17 -7.73
CA LEU A 147 17.76 12.47 -7.46
C LEU A 147 18.61 11.19 -7.35
N ASP A 148 18.02 10.02 -7.60
CA ASP A 148 18.63 8.69 -7.44
C ASP A 148 19.24 8.46 -6.05
N LEU A 149 18.59 9.03 -5.02
CA LEU A 149 18.99 8.88 -3.63
C LEU A 149 18.34 7.63 -3.01
N GLU A 150 19.06 6.93 -2.14
CA GLU A 150 18.49 5.82 -1.38
C GLU A 150 17.67 6.35 -0.19
N TYR A 151 16.36 6.05 -0.15
CA TYR A 151 15.46 6.57 0.89
C TYR A 151 14.61 5.49 1.58
N LYS A 152 14.79 4.22 1.23
CA LYS A 152 13.92 3.14 1.72
C LYS A 152 14.08 2.96 3.24
N GLY A 153 12.98 3.10 3.98
CA GLY A 153 12.98 2.96 5.44
C GLY A 153 13.43 4.19 6.23
N MET A 154 13.76 5.30 5.56
CA MET A 154 14.12 6.53 6.26
C MET A 154 12.89 7.21 6.88
N ARG A 155 13.07 7.77 8.07
CA ARG A 155 12.08 8.68 8.67
C ARG A 155 12.04 9.97 7.86
N LYS A 156 10.87 10.62 7.85
CA LYS A 156 10.62 11.83 7.08
C LYS A 156 11.64 12.95 7.32
N ASP A 157 12.01 13.20 8.58
CA ASP A 157 12.97 14.26 8.91
C ASP A 157 14.37 13.97 8.37
N HIS A 158 14.80 12.71 8.43
CA HIS A 158 16.07 12.28 7.85
C HIS A 158 16.05 12.42 6.33
N LEU A 159 14.96 11.99 5.69
CA LEU A 159 14.78 12.13 4.25
C LEU A 159 14.82 13.60 3.82
N TRP A 160 14.17 14.49 4.58
CA TRP A 160 14.17 15.91 4.30
C TRP A 160 15.57 16.51 4.43
N ASN A 161 16.29 16.18 5.51
CA ASN A 161 17.67 16.61 5.71
C ASN A 161 18.57 16.10 4.58
N TYR A 162 18.39 14.85 4.17
CA TYR A 162 19.20 14.22 3.13
C TYR A 162 19.02 14.89 1.77
N VAL A 163 17.77 15.09 1.34
CA VAL A 163 17.46 15.82 0.11
C VAL A 163 17.92 17.28 0.19
N SER A 164 17.70 17.95 1.32
CA SER A 164 18.12 19.34 1.55
C SER A 164 19.65 19.50 1.48
N ASN A 165 20.40 18.56 2.04
CA ASN A 165 21.85 18.56 1.98
C ASN A 165 22.36 18.28 0.56
N HIS A 166 21.74 17.34 -0.15
CA HIS A 166 22.08 17.07 -1.55
C HIS A 166 21.96 18.32 -2.43
N PHE A 167 20.89 19.11 -2.28
CA PHE A 167 20.75 20.38 -3.01
C PHE A 167 21.74 21.47 -2.59
N LYS A 168 22.32 21.39 -1.38
CA LYS A 168 23.42 22.30 -0.97
C LYS A 168 24.75 21.89 -1.58
N GLU A 169 24.98 20.58 -1.70
CA GLU A 169 26.18 20.01 -2.33
C GLU A 169 26.16 20.20 -3.85
N HIS A 170 24.96 20.21 -4.46
CA HIS A 170 24.73 20.33 -5.89
C HIS A 170 23.88 21.57 -6.25
N PRO A 171 24.41 22.80 -6.12
CA PRO A 171 23.68 24.03 -6.42
C PRO A 171 23.27 24.14 -7.90
N GLU A 172 23.96 23.46 -8.82
CA GLU A 172 23.60 23.35 -10.24
C GLU A 172 22.20 22.79 -10.45
N LEU A 173 21.76 21.87 -9.58
CA LEU A 173 20.43 21.27 -9.65
C LEU A 173 19.33 22.26 -9.30
N GLN A 174 19.60 23.28 -8.48
CA GLN A 174 18.61 24.30 -8.13
C GLN A 174 18.23 25.16 -9.35
N SER A 175 19.15 25.32 -10.30
CA SER A 175 18.92 26.06 -11.54
C SER A 175 18.22 25.21 -12.61
N SER A 176 18.10 23.90 -12.39
CA SER A 176 17.39 23.01 -13.32
C SER A 176 15.90 23.36 -13.33
N PRO A 177 15.26 23.56 -14.52
CA PRO A 177 13.84 23.90 -14.64
C PRO A 177 12.91 22.97 -13.86
N ARG A 178 13.35 21.73 -13.68
CA ARG A 178 12.70 20.66 -12.93
C ARG A 178 12.53 20.97 -11.44
N TYR A 179 13.54 21.60 -10.83
CA TYR A 179 13.60 21.86 -9.39
C TYR A 179 13.49 23.35 -9.03
N THR A 180 13.54 24.25 -10.01
CA THR A 180 13.54 25.71 -9.78
C THR A 180 12.38 26.16 -8.87
N ARG A 181 11.17 25.62 -9.09
CA ARG A 181 9.99 25.98 -8.29
C ARG A 181 10.11 25.62 -6.80
N LEU A 182 10.90 24.61 -6.45
CA LEU A 182 11.14 24.23 -5.06
C LEU A 182 11.89 25.31 -4.27
N PHE A 183 12.72 26.08 -4.96
CA PHE A 183 13.58 27.13 -4.41
C PHE A 183 13.06 28.53 -4.66
N ASP A 184 12.09 28.68 -5.55
CA ASP A 184 11.33 29.91 -5.68
C ASP A 184 10.76 30.24 -4.32
N LYS A 185 11.41 31.18 -3.64
CA LYS A 185 10.85 31.91 -2.52
C LYS A 185 9.72 32.71 -3.15
N THR A 186 8.58 32.07 -3.37
CA THR A 186 7.34 32.74 -3.71
C THR A 186 7.08 33.67 -2.55
N ARG A 187 7.57 34.91 -2.70
CA ARG A 187 6.93 36.08 -2.17
C ARG A 187 5.51 35.90 -2.67
N THR A 188 4.62 35.43 -1.80
CA THR A 188 3.18 35.49 -1.99
C THR A 188 2.83 36.96 -2.10
N ARG A 189 3.19 37.59 -3.23
CA ARG A 189 2.45 38.70 -3.77
C ARG A 189 1.13 38.05 -4.12
N LYS A 190 0.21 38.10 -3.15
CA LYS A 190 -1.18 38.37 -3.48
C LYS A 190 -1.11 39.50 -4.51
N SER A 191 -1.20 39.18 -5.79
CA SER A 191 -1.54 40.13 -6.83
C SER A 191 -2.98 40.54 -6.51
N LYS A 192 -3.09 41.43 -5.53
CA LYS A 192 -4.24 42.28 -5.33
C LYS A 192 -4.30 43.13 -6.60
N THR A 193 -5.35 42.90 -7.38
CA THR A 193 -6.02 43.89 -8.25
C THR A 193 -5.14 45.04 -8.74
N SER A 194 -4.81 45.04 -10.03
CA SER A 194 -4.57 46.23 -10.84
C SER A 194 -4.74 45.80 -12.31
N GLN A 195 -5.96 45.87 -12.81
CA GLN A 195 -6.41 46.89 -13.77
C GLN A 195 -5.83 46.68 -15.18
N LEU A 196 -6.71 46.26 -16.09
CA LEU A 196 -6.80 46.94 -17.39
C LEU A 196 -7.72 48.16 -17.18
N PRO A 197 -7.21 49.40 -17.29
CA PRO A 197 -8.04 50.57 -17.51
C PRO A 197 -8.31 50.68 -19.01
N ILE A 198 -9.55 50.43 -19.43
CA ILE A 198 -10.02 50.96 -20.72
C ILE A 198 -10.20 52.46 -20.50
N ALA A 199 -9.19 53.22 -20.89
CA ALA A 199 -9.22 54.67 -20.87
C ALA A 199 -9.96 55.18 -22.12
N SER A 200 -10.97 56.01 -21.83
CA SER A 200 -11.29 57.28 -22.49
C SER A 200 -11.78 57.29 -23.94
N SER A 201 -13.08 57.50 -24.08
CA SER A 201 -13.64 58.48 -25.02
C SER A 201 -14.80 59.22 -24.34
N PRO A 202 -14.70 60.54 -24.16
CA PRO A 202 -15.87 61.43 -24.09
C PRO A 202 -15.67 62.65 -25.03
N PRO A 203 -16.64 63.57 -25.20
CA PRO A 203 -18.09 63.51 -24.99
C PRO A 203 -18.88 64.05 -26.22
N GLN A 204 -20.12 63.62 -26.46
CA GLN A 204 -21.06 64.50 -27.15
C GLN A 204 -22.53 64.22 -26.82
N ALA A 205 -23.18 65.25 -26.28
CA ALA A 205 -24.62 65.47 -26.19
C ALA A 205 -24.83 67.00 -26.22
N PRO A 206 -26.03 67.57 -26.44
CA PRO A 206 -27.29 67.09 -27.06
C PRO A 206 -27.74 68.05 -28.22
N PRO A 207 -28.93 67.96 -28.86
CA PRO A 207 -30.23 68.38 -28.28
C PRO A 207 -31.40 67.42 -28.62
N SER A 208 -32.30 67.13 -27.67
CA SER A 208 -33.60 67.82 -27.53
C SER A 208 -34.46 67.90 -28.80
N SER A 209 -35.48 67.04 -28.90
CA SER A 209 -36.84 67.41 -29.31
C SER A 209 -37.82 66.29 -28.92
N GLY A 210 -38.94 66.69 -28.33
CA GLY A 210 -39.90 65.85 -27.62
C GLY A 210 -40.91 65.07 -28.48
N PRO A 211 -41.98 64.54 -27.85
CA PRO A 211 -42.91 63.51 -28.34
C PRO A 211 -44.11 64.14 -29.10
N PRO A 212 -45.01 63.42 -29.83
CA PRO A 212 -46.01 62.53 -29.19
C PRO A 212 -46.56 61.33 -30.01
N SER A 213 -47.07 60.32 -29.28
CA SER A 213 -48.37 59.64 -29.47
C SER A 213 -48.63 58.57 -30.58
N PRO A 214 -49.70 57.75 -30.40
CA PRO A 214 -49.83 56.37 -30.89
C PRO A 214 -50.84 56.21 -32.05
N THR A 215 -50.81 55.05 -32.72
CA THR A 215 -51.85 54.50 -33.61
C THR A 215 -51.58 52.99 -33.66
N ALA A 216 -52.36 52.09 -33.06
CA ALA A 216 -53.71 51.65 -33.41
C ALA A 216 -53.84 51.25 -34.88
N ASP A 217 -53.74 49.94 -35.16
CA ASP A 217 -54.50 49.15 -36.15
C ASP A 217 -53.95 47.70 -36.04
N ALA A 218 -54.69 46.67 -35.63
CA ALA A 218 -55.90 46.09 -36.23
C ALA A 218 -55.63 45.48 -37.62
N GLU A 219 -55.24 44.20 -37.64
CA GLU A 219 -55.92 43.10 -38.34
C GLU A 219 -55.35 41.74 -37.92
#